data_AF-A0A1H2IUT1-F1
#
_entry.id   AF-A0A1H2IUT1-F1
#
_cell.length_a   1.000
_cell.length_b   1.000
_cell.length_c   1.000
_cell.angle_alpha   90.00
_cell.angle_beta   90.00
_cell.angle_gamma   90.00
#
_symmetry.space_group_name_H-M   'P 1'
#
loop_
_entity.id
_entity.type
_entity.pdbx_description
1 polymer ?
#
loop_
_entity_poly.entity_id
_entity_poly.type
_entity_poly.pdbx_seq_one_letter_code
_entity_poly.pdbx_strand_id
1 'polypeptide(L)'
;MATYAVDSKRQRMTATGVVNAVHEWEDTAEGRRQSERQALDEETRMPLWGVEVIYRTVSFGNELSARAQVIVPAPLKPEIAEFSSIEFGDLVASPRATKAGQLVESWRAGGIASHTPPRKDAGKTTSGSGDKAA
;
A
#
# COMPACT_ATOMS: atom_id res chain seq x y z
N MET A 1 5.73 17.64 2.67
CA MET A 1 6.15 16.77 3.79
C MET A 1 7.30 15.91 3.30
N ALA A 2 8.28 15.60 4.16
CA ALA A 2 9.29 14.62 3.81
C ALA A 2 8.62 13.24 3.74
N THR A 3 8.88 12.52 2.66
CA THR A 3 8.45 11.13 2.46
C THR A 3 9.70 10.29 2.28
N TYR A 4 9.71 9.07 2.78
CA TYR A 4 10.85 8.17 2.61
C TYR A 4 10.39 6.81 2.09
N ALA A 5 11.15 6.28 1.13
CA ALA A 5 10.91 4.96 0.58
C ALA A 5 11.28 3.89 1.63
N VAL A 6 10.46 2.85 1.71
CA VAL A 6 10.60 1.75 2.66
C VAL A 6 10.69 0.46 1.89
N ASP A 7 11.72 -0.32 2.15
CA ASP A 7 11.82 -1.69 1.65
C ASP A 7 10.81 -2.56 2.39
N SER A 8 9.71 -2.92 1.72
CA SER A 8 8.63 -3.71 2.31
C SER A 8 9.06 -5.10 2.78
N LYS A 9 10.17 -5.66 2.26
CA LYS A 9 10.68 -6.96 2.72
C LYS A 9 11.40 -6.85 4.05
N ARG A 10 12.09 -5.72 4.27
CA ARG A 10 12.75 -5.40 5.54
C ARG A 10 11.74 -4.93 6.57
N GLN A 11 10.81 -4.07 6.15
CA GLN A 11 9.68 -3.61 6.95
C GLN A 11 8.60 -4.69 6.96
N ARG A 12 8.85 -5.78 7.70
CA ARG A 12 7.93 -6.92 7.79
C ARG A 12 6.55 -6.46 8.29
N MET A 13 5.53 -6.62 7.44
CA MET A 13 4.14 -6.33 7.74
C MET A 13 3.29 -7.59 7.70
N THR A 14 2.34 -7.67 8.61
CA THR A 14 1.32 -8.72 8.68
C THR A 14 -0.03 -8.10 8.39
N ALA A 15 -0.73 -8.57 7.36
CA ALA A 15 -2.08 -8.11 7.06
C ALA A 15 -3.08 -8.65 8.09
N THR A 16 -4.09 -7.86 8.43
CA THR A 16 -5.18 -8.32 9.31
C THR A 16 -6.37 -8.92 8.55
N GLY A 17 -6.35 -8.85 7.22
CA GLY A 17 -7.50 -9.18 6.35
C GLY A 17 -8.52 -8.05 6.23
N VAL A 18 -8.39 -6.98 7.02
CA VAL A 18 -9.29 -5.82 6.92
C VAL A 18 -8.86 -4.92 5.77
N VAL A 19 -9.78 -4.74 4.82
CA VAL A 19 -9.61 -3.87 3.66
C VAL A 19 -10.86 -3.01 3.49
N ASN A 20 -10.67 -1.68 3.56
CA ASN A 20 -11.75 -0.71 3.52
C ASN A 20 -11.56 0.29 2.38
N ALA A 21 -12.66 0.81 1.82
CA ALA A 21 -12.59 1.89 0.85
C ALA A 21 -12.07 3.17 1.52
N VAL A 22 -11.07 3.80 0.91
CA VAL A 22 -10.60 5.12 1.33
C VAL A 22 -11.53 6.14 0.70
N HIS A 23 -12.19 6.95 1.53
CA HIS A 23 -13.15 7.94 1.05
C HIS A 23 -12.50 9.31 0.91
N GLU A 24 -13.03 10.11 -0.02
CA GLU A 24 -12.63 11.51 -0.19
C GLU A 24 -12.94 12.31 1.07
N TRP A 25 -12.12 13.32 1.35
CA TRP A 25 -12.44 14.32 2.36
C TRP A 25 -13.03 15.54 1.68
N GLU A 26 -14.17 16.02 2.17
CA GLU A 26 -14.85 17.22 1.68
C GLU A 26 -14.92 18.28 2.78
N ASP A 27 -14.73 19.54 2.38
CA ASP A 27 -14.93 20.69 3.24
C ASP A 27 -16.41 21.08 3.21
N THR A 28 -17.05 21.08 4.38
CA THR A 28 -18.43 21.49 4.57
C THR A 28 -18.50 22.72 5.46
N ALA A 29 -19.68 23.35 5.56
CA ALA A 29 -19.90 24.49 6.45
C ALA A 29 -19.59 24.17 7.93
N GLU A 30 -19.68 22.89 8.31
CA GLU A 30 -19.45 22.39 9.67
C GLU A 30 -18.01 21.89 9.90
N GLY A 31 -17.17 21.95 8.85
CA GLY A 31 -15.79 21.48 8.87
C GLY A 31 -15.53 20.36 7.86
N ARG A 32 -14.37 19.70 8.00
CA ARG A 32 -13.92 18.67 7.06
C ARG A 32 -14.46 17.30 7.47
N ARG A 33 -15.20 16.64 6.57
CA ARG A 33 -15.77 15.30 6.79
C ARG A 33 -15.38 14.34 5.68
N GLN A 34 -15.53 13.03 5.93
CA GLN A 34 -15.42 12.04 4.87
C GLN A 34 -16.70 12.02 4.04
N SER A 35 -16.53 11.95 2.72
CA SER A 35 -17.59 11.81 1.73
C SER A 35 -18.00 10.33 1.60
N GLU A 36 -19.14 10.08 0.97
CA GLU A 36 -19.54 8.72 0.54
C GLU A 36 -18.80 8.28 -0.74
N ARG A 37 -18.06 9.20 -1.39
CA ARG A 37 -17.30 8.89 -2.59
C ARG A 37 -15.96 8.25 -2.24
N GLN A 38 -15.68 7.11 -2.87
CA GLN A 38 -14.35 6.50 -2.78
C GLN A 38 -13.33 7.38 -3.50
N ALA A 39 -12.22 7.64 -2.81
CA ALA A 39 -11.10 8.38 -3.34
C ALA A 39 -10.42 7.59 -4.46
N LEU A 40 -9.96 8.33 -5.47
CA LEU A 40 -9.20 7.79 -6.59
C LEU A 40 -7.74 8.23 -6.50
N ASP A 41 -6.85 7.36 -6.94
CA ASP A 41 -5.46 7.69 -7.15
C ASP A 41 -5.33 8.72 -8.28
N GLU A 42 -4.51 9.76 -8.09
CA GLU A 42 -4.39 10.87 -9.04
C GLU A 42 -3.77 10.42 -10.36
N GLU A 43 -2.77 9.53 -10.32
CA GLU A 43 -2.01 9.08 -11.47
C GLU A 43 -2.72 7.96 -12.22
N THR A 44 -3.11 6.90 -11.50
CA THR A 44 -3.67 5.69 -12.10
C THR A 44 -5.18 5.74 -12.26
N ARG A 45 -5.86 6.70 -11.59
CA ARG A 45 -7.33 6.83 -11.53
C ARG A 45 -8.04 5.59 -10.96
N MET A 46 -7.30 4.70 -10.31
CA MET A 46 -7.85 3.52 -9.63
C MET A 46 -8.45 3.88 -8.27
N PRO A 47 -9.46 3.14 -7.79
CA PRO A 47 -9.97 3.32 -6.44
C PRO A 47 -8.90 3.03 -5.38
N LEU A 48 -8.91 3.82 -4.32
CA LEU A 48 -8.00 3.66 -3.19
C LEU A 48 -8.60 2.74 -2.12
N TRP A 49 -7.79 1.78 -1.69
CA TRP A 49 -8.11 0.83 -0.63
C TRP A 49 -7.13 1.01 0.53
N GLY A 50 -7.67 0.99 1.75
CA GLY A 50 -6.89 0.99 2.98
C GLY A 50 -6.72 -0.45 3.43
N VAL A 51 -5.52 -0.99 3.26
CA VAL A 51 -5.15 -2.32 3.74
C VAL A 51 -4.58 -2.19 5.14
N GLU A 52 -5.20 -2.86 6.09
CA GLU A 52 -4.74 -2.82 7.46
C GLU A 52 -3.64 -3.84 7.74
N VAL A 53 -2.60 -3.36 8.42
CA VAL A 53 -1.41 -4.13 8.73
C VAL A 53 -0.98 -3.92 10.18
N ILE A 54 -0.26 -4.91 10.69
CA ILE A 54 0.52 -4.84 11.92
C ILE A 54 2.00 -4.86 11.54
N TYR A 55 2.80 -3.98 12.14
CA TYR A 55 4.23 -3.87 11.87
C TYR A 55 5.02 -3.58 13.13
N ARG A 56 6.31 -3.93 13.13
CA ARG A 56 7.23 -3.61 14.23
C ARG A 56 7.75 -2.19 14.08
N THR A 57 7.74 -1.45 15.18
CA THR A 57 8.30 -0.09 15.26
C THR A 57 9.09 0.06 16.57
N VAL A 58 9.86 1.14 16.67
CA VAL A 58 10.63 1.49 17.87
C VAL A 58 10.18 2.85 18.37
N SER A 59 9.83 2.92 19.65
CA SER A 59 9.47 4.18 20.31
C SER A 59 10.16 4.27 21.67
N PHE A 60 10.90 5.35 21.90
CA PHE A 60 11.71 5.55 23.11
C PHE A 60 12.60 4.34 23.46
N GLY A 61 13.21 3.71 22.44
CA GLY A 61 14.09 2.55 22.61
C GLY A 61 13.36 1.22 22.85
N ASN A 62 12.03 1.21 22.94
CA ASN A 62 11.24 0.00 23.10
C ASN A 62 10.74 -0.50 21.74
N GLU A 63 10.89 -1.79 21.50
CA GLU A 63 10.25 -2.45 20.37
C GLU A 63 8.76 -2.64 20.66
N LEU A 64 7.93 -2.25 19.70
CA LEU A 64 6.48 -2.29 19.80
C LEU A 64 5.88 -2.85 18.50
N SER A 65 4.65 -3.33 18.59
CA SER A 65 3.81 -3.58 17.42
C SER A 65 2.83 -2.42 17.25
N ALA A 66 2.73 -1.90 16.04
CA ALA A 66 1.79 -0.84 15.67
C ALA A 66 0.83 -1.36 14.58
N ARG A 67 -0.37 -0.78 14.55
CA ARG A 67 -1.39 -1.02 13.52
C ARG A 67 -1.48 0.21 12.64
N ALA A 68 -1.50 0.02 11.33
CA ALA A 68 -1.65 1.09 10.35
C ALA A 68 -2.50 0.67 9.16
N GLN A 69 -2.94 1.65 8.38
CA GLN A 69 -3.51 1.44 7.06
C GLN A 69 -2.51 1.86 5.99
N VAL A 70 -2.19 0.95 5.08
CA VAL A 70 -1.44 1.22 3.86
C VAL A 70 -2.45 1.51 2.76
N ILE A 71 -2.38 2.71 2.20
CA ILE A 71 -3.25 3.11 1.09
C ILE A 71 -2.66 2.57 -0.22
N VAL A 72 -3.46 1.80 -0.97
CA VAL A 72 -3.06 1.19 -2.26
C VAL A 72 -4.10 1.45 -3.35
N PRO A 73 -3.69 1.81 -4.57
CA PRO A 73 -4.57 1.79 -5.73
C PRO A 73 -4.83 0.35 -6.18
N ALA A 74 -6.09 -0.03 -6.37
CA ALA A 74 -6.46 -1.31 -6.98
C ALA A 74 -7.84 -1.23 -7.64
N PRO A 75 -8.06 -1.88 -8.79
CA PRO A 75 -9.34 -1.80 -9.52
C PRO A 75 -10.52 -2.43 -8.78
N LEU A 76 -10.26 -3.42 -7.94
CA LEU A 76 -11.23 -4.13 -7.10
C LEU A 76 -10.69 -4.22 -5.68
N LYS A 77 -11.58 -4.49 -4.72
CA LYS A 77 -11.20 -4.74 -3.32
C LYS A 77 -10.16 -5.86 -3.25
N PRO A 78 -8.93 -5.61 -2.77
CA PRO A 78 -7.97 -6.67 -2.59
C PRO A 78 -8.46 -7.75 -1.63
N GLU A 79 -8.33 -9.02 -2.03
CA GLU A 79 -8.56 -10.16 -1.15
C GLU A 79 -7.25 -10.53 -0.45
N ILE A 80 -7.22 -10.41 0.87
CA ILE A 80 -5.99 -10.59 1.66
C ILE A 80 -6.27 -11.59 2.78
N ALA A 81 -5.42 -12.60 2.88
CA ALA A 81 -5.53 -13.60 3.93
C ALA A 81 -5.27 -12.96 5.31
N GLU A 82 -6.11 -13.29 6.29
CA GLU A 82 -5.97 -12.83 7.66
C GLU A 82 -4.65 -13.31 8.28
N PHE A 83 -3.98 -12.40 9.00
CA PHE A 83 -2.72 -12.65 9.71
C PHE A 83 -1.59 -13.23 8.83
N SER A 84 -1.64 -12.94 7.54
CA SER A 84 -0.62 -13.35 6.57
C SER A 84 0.46 -12.29 6.37
N SER A 85 1.67 -12.69 5.99
CA SER A 85 2.71 -11.74 5.59
C SER A 85 2.29 -11.05 4.30
N ILE A 86 2.48 -9.73 4.24
CA ILE A 86 2.17 -8.91 3.07
C ILE A 86 3.37 -8.07 2.66
N GLU A 87 3.56 -7.95 1.34
CA GLU A 87 4.57 -7.10 0.74
C GLU A 87 3.90 -6.07 -0.17
N PHE A 88 4.42 -4.86 -0.17
CA PHE A 88 3.95 -3.74 -0.98
C PHE A 88 5.02 -3.28 -1.96
N GLY A 89 4.60 -2.93 -3.18
CA GLY A 89 5.44 -2.27 -4.17
C GLY A 89 5.49 -0.77 -3.90
N ASP A 90 6.68 -0.17 -4.03
CA ASP A 90 6.90 1.28 -3.87
C ASP A 90 6.33 1.83 -2.55
N LEU A 91 6.55 1.09 -1.45
CA LEU A 91 6.07 1.48 -0.13
C LEU A 91 6.77 2.76 0.33
N VAL A 92 5.97 3.74 0.76
CA VAL A 92 6.43 5.04 1.22
C VAL A 92 5.75 5.37 2.54
N ALA A 93 6.54 5.86 3.49
CA ALA A 93 6.07 6.41 4.75
C ALA A 93 6.18 7.93 4.76
N SER A 94 5.15 8.58 5.30
CA SER A 94 5.06 10.02 5.50
C SER A 94 4.90 10.31 6.99
N PRO A 95 5.98 10.67 7.71
CA PRO A 95 5.88 11.01 9.12
C PRO A 95 5.18 12.35 9.31
N ARG A 96 4.34 12.44 10.33
CA ARG A 96 3.71 13.69 10.78
C ARG A 96 3.64 13.75 12.29
N ALA A 97 3.84 14.95 12.85
CA ALA A 97 3.52 15.19 14.25
C ALA A 97 2.02 15.37 14.43
N THR A 98 1.45 14.77 15.48
CA THR A 98 0.11 15.10 15.96
C THR A 98 0.14 16.42 16.74
N LYS A 99 -1.04 17.01 17.00
CA LYS A 99 -1.14 18.20 17.87
C LYS A 99 -0.59 17.95 19.28
N ALA A 100 -0.59 16.69 19.72
CA ALA A 100 -0.03 16.25 20.99
C ALA A 100 1.50 15.96 20.94
N GLY A 101 2.16 16.24 19.81
CA GLY A 101 3.60 16.04 19.64
C GLY A 101 4.02 14.60 19.34
N GLN A 102 3.08 13.67 19.15
CA GLN A 102 3.41 12.28 18.81
C GLN A 102 3.78 12.18 17.33
N LEU A 103 4.82 11.40 17.01
CA LEU A 103 5.14 11.06 15.63
C LEU A 103 4.22 9.92 15.17
N VAL A 104 3.45 10.15 14.11
CA VAL A 104 2.62 9.13 13.46
C VAL A 104 2.97 9.07 11.98
N GLU A 105 2.81 7.90 11.38
CA GLU A 105 3.18 7.66 9.99
C GLU A 105 1.93 7.39 9.17
N SER A 106 1.82 8.07 8.03
CA SER A 106 0.89 7.71 6.98
C SER A 106 1.61 6.84 5.95
N TRP A 107 0.99 5.75 5.52
CA TRP A 107 1.59 4.77 4.63
C TRP A 107 0.86 4.71 3.29
N ARG A 108 1.62 4.70 2.20
CA ARG A 108 1.11 4.53 0.82
C ARG A 108 2.02 3.58 0.06
N ALA A 109 1.45 2.84 -0.87
CA ALA A 109 2.19 1.98 -1.79
C ALA A 109 1.59 2.05 -3.19
N GLY A 110 2.39 1.72 -4.20
CA GLY A 110 1.94 1.62 -5.60
C GLY A 110 1.09 0.37 -5.87
N GLY A 111 1.14 -0.62 -4.97
CA GLY A 111 0.31 -1.82 -5.04
C GLY A 111 0.75 -2.87 -4.02
N ILE A 112 0.05 -4.00 -3.99
CA ILE A 112 0.41 -5.16 -3.17
C ILE A 112 1.22 -6.13 -4.05
N ALA A 113 2.44 -6.48 -3.64
CA ALA A 113 3.38 -7.23 -4.47
C ALA A 113 2.86 -8.62 -4.87
N SER A 114 2.06 -9.27 -4.00
CA SER A 114 1.40 -10.56 -4.27
C SER A 114 0.13 -10.46 -5.14
N HIS A 115 -0.36 -9.25 -5.45
CA HIS A 115 -1.54 -8.99 -6.29
C HIS A 115 -1.18 -8.33 -7.63
N THR A 116 0.02 -8.60 -8.15
CA THR A 116 0.37 -8.14 -9.49
C THR A 116 -0.43 -8.96 -10.52
N PRO A 117 -1.45 -8.42 -11.24
CA PRO A 117 -1.87 -9.07 -12.48
C PRO A 117 -0.65 -9.06 -13.41
N PRO A 118 -0.34 -10.16 -14.12
CA PRO A 118 0.88 -10.26 -14.90
C PRO A 118 0.97 -9.08 -15.87
N ARG A 119 2.07 -8.32 -15.76
CA ARG A 119 2.38 -7.21 -16.66
C ARG A 119 2.39 -7.76 -18.09
N LYS A 120 1.52 -7.24 -18.95
CA LYS A 120 1.30 -7.69 -20.33
C LYS A 120 2.43 -7.27 -21.29
N ASP A 121 3.68 -7.36 -20.85
CA ASP A 121 4.87 -7.12 -21.66
C ASP A 121 5.97 -8.13 -21.29
N ALA A 122 5.65 -9.43 -21.45
CA ALA A 122 6.66 -10.44 -21.70
C ALA A 122 7.07 -10.36 -23.18
N GLY A 123 7.67 -9.22 -23.54
CA GLY A 123 8.20 -8.96 -24.87
C GLY A 123 9.49 -9.74 -25.10
N LYS A 124 9.34 -10.89 -25.76
CA LYS A 124 10.25 -11.43 -26.78
C LYS A 124 11.63 -11.95 -26.30
N THR A 125 11.64 -13.22 -25.90
CA THR A 125 12.80 -14.11 -26.07
C THR A 125 12.35 -15.42 -26.72
N THR A 126 12.40 -15.46 -28.04
CA THR A 126 12.57 -16.71 -28.82
C THR A 126 13.86 -16.52 -29.60
N SER A 127 15.02 -16.80 -28.98
CA SER A 127 15.74 -18.07 -29.11
C SER A 127 15.74 -18.61 -30.55
N GLY A 128 16.86 -18.37 -31.22
CA GLY A 128 17.27 -19.19 -32.35
C GLY A 128 17.55 -20.62 -31.86
N SER A 129 17.07 -21.58 -32.65
CA SER A 129 17.47 -22.98 -32.66
C SER A 129 17.15 -23.42 -34.08
N GLY A 130 18.13 -23.69 -34.93
CA GLY A 130 19.01 -24.84 -34.79
C GLY A 130 18.62 -25.81 -35.90
N ASP A 131 19.19 -25.55 -37.08
CA ASP A 131 18.98 -26.28 -38.32
C ASP A 131 19.56 -27.70 -38.20
N LYS A 132 18.72 -28.75 -38.30
CA LYS A 132 19.18 -30.12 -38.64
C LYS A 132 18.06 -31.04 -39.16
N ALA A 133 18.07 -31.18 -40.49
CA ALA A 133 17.91 -32.38 -41.33
C ALA A 133 16.78 -33.42 -41.10
N ALA A 134 16.03 -33.65 -42.18
CA ALA A 134 15.81 -34.97 -42.79
C ALA A 134 15.74 -34.82 -44.32
#